data_AF-A0A3S0JWY2-F1
#
_entry.id   AF-A0A3S0JWY2-F1
#
_cell.length_a   1.000
_cell.length_b   1.000
_cell.length_c   1.000
_cell.angle_alpha   90.00
_cell.angle_beta   90.00
_cell.angle_gamma   90.00
#
_symmetry.space_group_name_H-M   'P 1'
#
loop_
_entity.id
_entity.type
_entity.pdbx_description
1 polymer ?
#
loop_
_entity_poly.entity_id
_entity_poly.type
_entity_poly.pdbx_seq_one_letter_code
_entity_poly.pdbx_strand_id
1 'polypeptide(L)'
;MAPQIPTGTGRLGERIGLGDVFVSWRVDELIPGRLRDRARPPEIGRVVDVSISGAAIVAPASPQLRRGRPVCIRLDDADAVVRIRRIEEIGDDDWRLYGVEFVETDLAFRDWVNGLLDARRPDSQTLGWDRAD
;
A
#
# COMPACT_ATOMS: atom_id res chain seq x y z
N MET A 1 18.83 14.21 8.04
CA MET A 1 18.97 12.85 8.60
C MET A 1 17.67 12.12 8.26
N ALA A 2 17.69 11.14 7.36
CA ALA A 2 16.45 10.47 6.92
C ALA A 2 15.99 9.47 8.01
N PRO A 3 14.69 9.41 8.35
CA PRO A 3 14.17 8.51 9.38
C PRO A 3 14.34 7.05 8.94
N GLN A 4 14.89 6.23 9.83
CA GLN A 4 15.08 4.80 9.60
C GLN A 4 13.79 4.05 9.94
N ILE A 5 13.25 3.33 8.96
CA ILE A 5 11.98 2.59 9.07
C ILE A 5 12.27 1.19 9.63
N PRO A 6 11.64 0.74 10.73
CA PRO A 6 11.93 -0.55 11.34
C PRO A 6 11.45 -1.73 10.47
N THR A 7 12.37 -2.65 10.18
CA THR A 7 12.15 -3.91 9.45
C THR A 7 11.74 -5.03 10.41
N GLY A 8 10.46 -5.10 10.77
CA GLY A 8 9.92 -6.16 11.62
C GLY A 8 9.96 -7.56 10.95
N THR A 9 10.60 -8.51 11.62
CA THR A 9 10.79 -9.93 11.25
C THR A 9 9.54 -10.77 11.49
N GLY A 10 8.88 -11.23 10.42
CA GLY A 10 7.82 -12.24 10.51
C GLY A 10 6.68 -12.06 9.52
N ARG A 11 6.96 -11.84 8.23
CA ARG A 11 5.92 -11.62 7.21
C ARG A 11 6.16 -12.48 5.97
N LEU A 12 5.09 -13.15 5.54
CA LEU A 12 5.00 -13.87 4.27
C LEU A 12 4.93 -12.85 3.11
N GLY A 13 5.93 -12.87 2.24
CA GLY A 13 5.97 -12.09 1.01
C GLY A 13 7.17 -11.16 0.90
N GLU A 14 7.78 -11.14 -0.29
CA GLU A 14 8.80 -10.15 -0.65
C GLU A 14 8.18 -8.75 -0.67
N ARG A 15 8.88 -7.76 -0.09
CA ARG A 15 8.45 -6.36 -0.10
C ARG A 15 9.40 -5.55 -0.97
N ILE A 16 8.84 -4.85 -1.93
CA ILE A 16 9.58 -3.97 -2.82
C ILE A 16 9.51 -2.57 -2.24
N GLY A 17 10.66 -2.04 -1.84
CA GLY A 17 10.80 -0.63 -1.49
C GLY A 17 10.52 0.23 -2.70
N LEU A 18 9.60 1.17 -2.56
CA LEU A 18 9.23 2.12 -3.60
C LEU A 18 9.92 3.46 -3.35
N GLY A 19 10.29 4.13 -4.44
CA GLY A 19 10.83 5.48 -4.39
C GLY A 19 9.72 6.51 -4.10
N ASP A 20 9.41 7.35 -5.08
CA ASP A 20 8.40 8.39 -4.97
C ASP A 20 7.08 7.94 -5.63
N VAL A 21 6.44 6.96 -5.01
CA VAL A 21 5.08 6.53 -5.38
C VAL A 21 4.09 7.15 -4.40
N PHE A 22 3.13 7.90 -4.93
CA PHE A 22 2.10 8.59 -4.15
C PHE A 22 0.72 8.09 -4.51
N VAL A 23 -0.14 7.96 -3.50
CA VAL A 23 -1.52 7.55 -3.64
C VAL A 23 -2.43 8.64 -3.09
N SER A 24 -3.60 8.78 -3.69
CA SER A 24 -4.71 9.47 -3.04
C SER A 24 -5.16 8.63 -1.84
N TRP A 25 -5.10 9.22 -0.65
CA TRP A 25 -5.50 8.64 0.62
C TRP A 25 -6.88 9.18 1.01
N ARG A 26 -7.92 8.34 0.85
CA ARG A 26 -9.31 8.77 1.02
C ARG A 26 -9.91 8.14 2.27
N VAL A 27 -9.77 8.87 3.38
CA VAL A 27 -10.26 8.47 4.71
C VAL A 27 -11.79 8.35 4.76
N ASP A 28 -12.50 9.15 3.97
CA ASP A 28 -13.95 9.37 4.08
C ASP A 28 -14.82 8.53 3.10
N GLU A 29 -14.24 7.88 2.09
CA GLU A 29 -15.03 7.27 0.98
C GLU A 29 -15.67 5.92 1.30
N LEU A 30 -15.40 5.31 2.47
CA LEU A 30 -15.97 4.02 2.85
C LEU A 30 -17.01 4.14 3.96
N ILE A 31 -18.21 4.55 3.57
CA ILE A 31 -19.46 4.03 4.16
C ILE A 31 -20.43 3.76 3.01
N PRO A 32 -20.60 2.49 2.56
CA PRO A 32 -21.72 2.13 1.70
C PRO A 32 -23.03 2.60 2.35
N GLY A 33 -23.77 3.48 1.69
CA GLY A 33 -25.04 4.02 2.19
C GLY A 33 -24.98 5.33 2.99
N ARG A 34 -23.80 5.97 3.15
CA ARG A 34 -23.73 7.38 3.58
C ARG A 34 -22.99 8.19 2.53
N LEU A 35 -23.73 8.72 1.57
CA LEU A 35 -23.29 9.84 0.75
C LEU A 35 -23.11 11.02 1.71
N ARG A 36 -21.87 11.34 2.11
CA ARG A 36 -21.60 12.63 2.74
C ARG A 36 -21.56 13.67 1.61
N ASP A 37 -22.36 14.72 1.76
CA ASP A 37 -22.54 15.85 0.82
C ASP A 37 -21.26 16.65 0.50
N ARG A 38 -20.11 16.29 1.07
CA ARG A 38 -18.86 17.03 0.88
C ARG A 38 -17.68 16.08 0.84
N ALA A 39 -17.20 15.79 -0.36
CA ALA A 39 -15.92 15.14 -0.55
C ALA A 39 -14.85 16.03 0.10
N ARG A 40 -14.20 15.53 1.15
CA ARG A 40 -12.96 16.14 1.62
C ARG A 40 -11.93 15.98 0.49
N PRO A 41 -11.09 16.98 0.19
CA PRO A 41 -10.03 16.80 -0.79
C PRO A 41 -9.21 15.56 -0.41
N PRO A 42 -8.89 14.68 -1.38
CA PRO A 42 -8.09 13.50 -1.11
C PRO A 42 -6.76 13.93 -0.49
N GLU A 43 -6.37 13.28 0.61
CA GLU A 43 -5.05 13.48 1.19
C GLU A 43 -4.03 12.71 0.34
N ILE A 44 -2.74 13.03 0.45
CA ILE A 44 -1.68 12.34 -0.30
C ILE A 44 -0.94 11.43 0.67
N GLY A 45 -0.86 10.14 0.33
CA GLY A 45 -0.03 9.16 1.02
C GLY A 45 1.16 8.76 0.15
N ARG A 46 2.32 8.52 0.75
CA ARG A 46 3.49 7.96 0.07
C ARG A 46 3.57 6.46 0.34
N VAL A 47 3.65 5.66 -0.71
CA VAL A 47 3.89 4.22 -0.60
C VAL A 47 5.38 4.01 -0.37
N VAL A 48 5.73 3.44 0.78
CA VAL A 48 7.12 3.13 1.16
C VAL A 48 7.54 1.80 0.56
N ASP A 49 6.63 0.83 0.60
CA ASP A 49 6.87 -0.49 0.05
C ASP A 49 5.55 -1.19 -0.27
N VAL A 50 5.62 -2.18 -1.13
CA VAL A 50 4.46 -2.99 -1.54
C VAL A 50 4.83 -4.47 -1.61
N SER A 51 3.82 -5.31 -1.46
CA SER A 51 3.84 -6.76 -1.62
C SER A 51 2.54 -7.19 -2.28
N ILE A 52 2.43 -8.45 -2.66
CA ILE A 52 1.23 -8.99 -3.34
C ILE A 52 -0.07 -8.79 -2.53
N SER A 53 0.01 -8.75 -1.20
CA SER A 53 -1.16 -8.70 -0.31
C SER A 53 -1.31 -7.39 0.46
N GLY A 54 -0.36 -6.46 0.33
CA GLY A 54 -0.41 -5.23 1.11
C GLY A 54 0.75 -4.28 0.90
N ALA A 55 0.70 -3.16 1.61
CA ALA A 55 1.64 -2.05 1.45
C ALA A 55 1.98 -1.40 2.81
N ALA A 56 3.09 -0.67 2.86
CA ALA A 56 3.32 0.35 3.88
C ALA A 56 3.17 1.74 3.27
N ILE A 57 2.33 2.57 3.88
CA ILE A 57 1.99 3.90 3.37
C ILE A 57 2.20 4.91 4.49
N VAL A 58 2.96 5.96 4.21
CA VAL A 58 3.05 7.15 5.06
C VAL A 58 1.94 8.10 4.64
N ALA A 59 1.04 8.44 5.55
CA ALA A 59 -0.07 9.35 5.28
C ALA A 59 -0.36 10.21 6.52
N PRO A 60 -1.15 11.28 6.38
CA PRO A 60 -1.49 12.13 7.51
C PRO A 60 -2.15 11.35 8.66
N ALA A 61 -1.87 11.77 9.88
CA ALA A 61 -2.55 11.31 11.07
C ALA A 61 -4.01 11.78 11.03
N SER A 62 -4.95 10.87 11.30
CA SER A 62 -6.35 11.24 11.47
C SER A 62 -6.97 10.47 12.62
N PRO A 63 -7.76 11.13 13.50
CA PRO A 63 -8.52 10.46 14.55
C PRO A 63 -9.53 9.41 14.03
N GLN A 64 -9.83 9.41 12.74
CA GLN A 64 -10.74 8.43 12.13
C GLN A 64 -10.02 7.15 11.68
N LEU A 65 -8.68 7.21 11.52
CA LEU A 65 -7.88 6.08 11.09
C LEU A 65 -7.52 5.20 12.29
N ARG A 66 -7.99 3.96 12.26
CA ARG A 66 -7.82 2.97 13.31
C ARG A 66 -7.53 1.61 12.68
N ARG A 67 -6.88 0.71 13.43
CA ARG A 67 -6.69 -0.67 13.00
C ARG A 67 -8.04 -1.32 12.70
N GLY A 68 -8.11 -2.10 11.62
CA GLY A 68 -9.31 -2.75 11.11
C GLY A 68 -10.18 -1.88 10.19
N ARG A 69 -9.98 -0.56 10.18
CA ARG A 69 -10.72 0.38 9.34
C ARG A 69 -10.36 0.16 7.86
N PRO A 70 -11.35 0.02 6.96
CA PRO A 70 -11.12 0.04 5.53
C PRO A 70 -10.97 1.49 5.04
N VAL A 71 -10.05 1.72 4.11
CA VAL A 71 -9.69 3.02 3.52
C VAL A 71 -9.56 2.84 2.01
N CYS A 72 -10.10 3.77 1.23
CA CYS A 72 -9.89 3.77 -0.22
C CYS A 72 -8.56 4.43 -0.52
N ILE A 73 -7.77 3.79 -1.36
CA ILE A 73 -6.60 4.41 -1.98
C ILE A 73 -6.77 4.40 -3.49
N ARG A 74 -6.24 5.44 -4.13
CA ARG A 74 -6.15 5.51 -5.60
C ARG A 74 -4.72 5.80 -6.01
N LEU A 75 -4.22 5.02 -6.96
CA LEU A 75 -2.96 5.24 -7.65
C LEU A 75 -3.27 5.48 -9.12
N ASP A 76 -3.05 6.70 -9.61
CA ASP A 76 -3.48 7.12 -10.95
C ASP A 76 -4.97 6.80 -11.21
N ASP A 77 -5.26 5.89 -12.13
CA ASP A 77 -6.62 5.41 -12.48
C ASP A 77 -7.01 4.10 -11.77
N ALA A 78 -6.17 3.59 -10.87
CA ALA A 78 -6.35 2.31 -10.19
C ALA A 78 -6.85 2.50 -8.74
N ASP A 79 -7.95 1.84 -8.39
CA ASP A 79 -8.60 1.90 -7.08
C ASP A 79 -8.38 0.62 -6.26
N ALA A 80 -8.15 0.81 -4.96
CA ALA A 80 -8.09 -0.29 -4.00
C ALA A 80 -8.71 0.09 -2.64
N VAL A 81 -9.39 -0.88 -2.03
CA VAL A 81 -9.81 -0.84 -0.63
C VAL A 81 -8.78 -1.57 0.20
N VAL A 82 -8.21 -0.87 1.17
CA VAL A 82 -7.19 -1.42 2.06
C VAL A 82 -7.65 -1.40 3.50
N ARG A 83 -7.29 -2.41 4.28
CA ARG A 83 -7.57 -2.48 5.72
C ARG A 83 -6.31 -2.18 6.52
N ILE A 84 -6.41 -1.22 7.44
CA ILE A 84 -5.28 -0.87 8.31
C ILE A 84 -5.01 -2.04 9.27
N ARG A 85 -3.82 -2.63 9.21
CA ARG A 85 -3.38 -3.72 10.10
C ARG A 85 -2.47 -3.24 11.21
N ARG A 86 -1.67 -2.21 10.94
CA ARG A 86 -0.77 -1.55 11.91
C ARG A 86 -0.72 -0.05 11.67
N ILE A 87 -0.42 0.69 12.73
CA ILE A 87 -0.16 2.13 12.71
C ILE A 87 1.10 2.32 13.55
N GLU A 88 2.13 2.93 12.98
CA GLU A 88 3.39 3.25 13.65
C GLU A 88 3.59 4.77 13.59
N GLU A 89 4.10 5.35 14.68
CA GLU A 89 4.44 6.77 14.75
C GLU A 89 5.77 7.00 14.01
N ILE A 90 5.86 8.06 13.20
CA ILE A 90 7.08 8.37 12.45
C ILE A 90 7.34 9.88 12.44
N GLY A 91 8.43 10.30 13.08
CA GLY A 91 8.79 11.72 13.12
C GLY A 91 7.75 12.56 13.86
N ASP A 92 7.21 13.59 13.19
CA ASP A 92 6.24 14.54 13.75
C ASP A 92 4.84 13.94 13.93
N ASP A 93 4.04 14.55 14.81
CA ASP A 93 2.70 14.07 15.19
C ASP A 93 1.68 13.99 14.03
N ASP A 94 1.93 14.72 12.95
CA ASP A 94 1.02 14.85 11.80
C ASP A 94 1.09 13.69 10.81
N TRP A 95 2.09 12.80 10.90
CA TRP A 95 2.28 11.71 9.95
C TRP A 95 2.38 10.35 10.65
N ARG A 96 1.84 9.32 9.99
CA ARG A 96 1.90 7.94 10.50
C ARG A 96 2.24 6.98 9.39
N LEU A 97 2.91 5.89 9.77
CA LEU A 97 3.15 4.76 8.89
C LEU A 97 2.04 3.74 9.09
N TYR A 98 1.20 3.60 8.07
CA TYR A 98 0.12 2.62 8.02
C TYR A 98 0.60 1.38 7.28
N GLY A 99 0.59 0.24 7.96
CA GLY A 99 0.68 -1.04 7.27
C GLY A 99 -0.72 -1.52 6.94
N VAL A 100 -0.99 -1.66 5.65
CA VAL A 100 -2.30 -1.98 5.12
C VAL A 100 -2.28 -3.31 4.39
N GLU A 101 -3.43 -3.98 4.40
CA GLU A 101 -3.69 -5.19 3.63
C GLU A 101 -4.72 -4.88 2.55
N PHE A 102 -4.53 -5.44 1.35
CA PHE A 102 -5.48 -5.29 0.25
C PHE A 102 -6.72 -6.16 0.51
N VAL A 103 -7.90 -5.54 0.51
CA VAL A 103 -9.18 -6.23 0.72
C VAL A 103 -9.92 -6.39 -0.61
N GLU A 104 -10.04 -5.29 -1.35
CA GLU A 104 -10.62 -5.26 -2.68
C GLU A 104 -9.72 -4.40 -3.56
N THR A 105 -9.51 -4.81 -4.80
CA THR A 105 -8.63 -4.14 -5.75
C THR A 105 -9.26 -4.31 -7.12
N ASP A 106 -9.26 -3.26 -7.94
CA ASP A 106 -9.59 -3.42 -9.34
C ASP A 106 -8.48 -4.18 -10.11
N LEU A 107 -8.73 -4.42 -11.39
CA LEU A 107 -7.78 -5.12 -12.26
C LEU A 107 -6.51 -4.28 -12.51
N ALA A 108 -6.66 -2.98 -12.74
CA ALA A 108 -5.53 -2.08 -13.02
C ALA A 108 -4.54 -2.03 -11.84
N PHE A 109 -5.05 -2.01 -10.61
CA PHE A 109 -4.24 -2.03 -9.39
C PHE A 109 -3.49 -3.35 -9.25
N ARG A 110 -4.16 -4.48 -9.52
CA ARG A 110 -3.52 -5.81 -9.48
C ARG A 110 -2.41 -5.92 -10.52
N ASP A 111 -2.68 -5.49 -11.76
CA ASP A 111 -1.72 -5.52 -12.85
C ASP A 111 -0.50 -4.64 -12.53
N TRP A 112 -0.72 -3.47 -11.92
CA TRP A 112 0.36 -2.61 -11.45
C TRP A 112 1.23 -3.30 -10.38
N VAL A 113 0.61 -3.92 -9.36
CA VAL A 113 1.36 -4.64 -8.31
C VAL A 113 2.15 -5.79 -8.92
N ASN A 114 1.52 -6.59 -9.79
CA ASN A 114 2.18 -7.72 -10.46
C ASN A 114 3.33 -7.26 -11.36
N GLY A 115 3.12 -6.20 -12.15
CA GLY A 115 4.16 -5.63 -13.01
C GLY A 115 5.37 -5.13 -12.22
N LEU A 116 5.15 -4.53 -11.04
CA LEU A 116 6.24 -4.15 -10.15
C LEU A 116 6.99 -5.37 -9.59
N LEU A 117 6.27 -6.42 -9.19
CA LEU A 117 6.86 -7.68 -8.71
C LEU A 117 7.70 -8.36 -9.80
N ASP A 118 7.19 -8.39 -11.03
CA ASP A 118 7.88 -9.00 -12.17
C ASP A 118 9.12 -8.21 -12.60
N ALA A 119 9.04 -6.87 -12.62
CA ALA A 119 10.18 -6.01 -12.93
C ALA A 119 11.35 -6.17 -11.94
N ARG A 120 11.07 -6.57 -10.70
CA ARG A 120 12.08 -6.84 -9.67
C ARG A 120 12.64 -8.27 -9.72
N ARG A 121 12.12 -9.09 -10.63
CA ARG A 121 12.52 -10.48 -10.86
C ARG A 121 13.33 -10.67 -12.17
N PRO A 122 14.41 -9.88 -12.44
CA PRO A 122 15.16 -10.03 -13.68
C PRO A 122 15.90 -11.38 -13.79
N ASP A 123 16.10 -12.12 -12.70
CA ASP A 123 16.81 -13.41 -12.69
C ASP A 123 15.98 -14.57 -12.11
N SER A 124 14.86 -14.91 -12.73
CA SER A 124 14.23 -16.22 -12.51
C SER A 124 13.90 -16.99 -13.79
N GLN A 125 14.34 -16.48 -14.96
CA GLN A 125 14.46 -17.29 -16.17
C GLN A 125 15.87 -17.90 -16.30
N THR A 126 16.29 -18.64 -15.28
CA THR A 126 17.31 -19.69 -15.45
C THR A 126 16.94 -20.89 -14.59
N LEU A 127 15.72 -21.39 -14.76
CA LEU A 127 15.47 -22.81 -14.56
C LEU A 127 15.60 -23.46 -15.93
N GLY A 128 16.85 -23.80 -16.25
CA GLY A 128 17.19 -24.62 -17.38
C GLY A 128 16.40 -25.92 -17.31
N TRP A 129 15.45 -26.05 -18.22
CA TRP A 129 15.08 -27.34 -18.76
C TRP A 129 15.92 -27.55 -20.02
N ASP A 130 17.24 -27.66 -19.83
CA ASP A 130 18.11 -28.24 -20.84
C ASP A 130 18.62 -29.57 -20.26
N ARG A 131 18.05 -30.64 -20.82
CA ARG A 131 18.46 -32.06 -20.79
C ARG A 131 19.01 -32.66 -19.49
N ALA A 132 18.32 -33.70 -19.03
CA ALA A 132 18.99 -34.94 -18.65
C ALA A 132 18.23 -36.11 -19.30
N ASP A 133 18.94 -36.75 -20.24
CA ASP A 133 18.76 -38.03 -20.94
C ASP A 133 17.38 -38.42 -21.52
#